data_AF-A0A7W0N4K2-F1
#
_entry.id   AF-A0A7W0N4K2-F1
#
_cell.length_a   1.000
_cell.length_b   1.000
_cell.length_c   1.000
_cell.angle_alpha   90.00
_cell.angle_beta   90.00
_cell.angle_gamma   90.00
#
_symmetry.space_group_name_H-M   'P 1'
#
loop_
_entity.id
_entity.type
_entity.pdbx_description
1 polymer ?
#
loop_
_entity_poly.entity_id
_entity_poly.type
_entity_poly.pdbx_seq_one_letter_code
_entity_poly.pdbx_strand_id
1 'polypeptide(L)' 'MVTSKTHAQAPARSLDQRMEALQRANDVRVRRAQLKRDLKAGQAQIDSILLDPPEFVSTAKVFDMLMAVPKFGRVKA' A
#
# COMPACT_ATOMS: atom_id res chain seq x y z
N MET A 1 25.60 12.24 24.18
CA MET A 1 25.31 10.79 24.27
C MET A 1 23.92 10.57 23.70
N VAL A 2 23.80 10.02 22.48
CA VAL A 2 22.49 9.87 21.80
C VAL A 2 21.98 8.47 22.06
N THR A 3 20.85 8.35 22.77
CA THR A 3 20.20 7.09 23.09
C THR A 3 19.47 6.56 21.86
N SER A 4 20.02 5.50 21.26
CA SER A 4 19.36 4.73 20.19
C SER A 4 18.07 4.12 20.72
N LYS A 5 16.93 4.51 20.16
CA LYS A 5 15.62 3.89 20.46
C LYS A 5 15.67 2.42 20.07
N THR A 6 15.58 1.52 21.05
CA THR A 6 15.49 0.08 20.83
C THR A 6 14.21 -0.20 20.06
N HIS A 7 14.32 -0.64 18.80
CA HIS A 7 13.16 -1.13 18.05
C HIS A 7 12.58 -2.31 18.83
N ALA A 8 11.32 -2.22 19.26
CA ALA A 8 10.62 -3.30 19.92
C ALA A 8 10.67 -4.55 19.02
N GLN A 9 11.42 -5.57 19.43
CA GLN A 9 11.54 -6.82 18.70
C GLN A 9 10.16 -7.50 18.75
N ALA A 10 9.55 -7.72 17.59
CA ALA A 10 8.30 -8.47 17.52
C ALA A 10 8.52 -9.88 18.13
N PRO A 11 7.59 -10.39 18.96
CA PRO A 11 7.73 -11.69 19.60
C PRO A 11 7.98 -12.81 18.58
N ALA A 12 8.66 -13.87 19.03
CA ALA A 12 9.01 -15.00 18.18
C ALA A 12 7.76 -15.75 17.70
N ARG A 13 7.27 -15.38 16.52
CA ARG A 13 6.20 -16.09 15.78
C ARG A 13 6.71 -17.41 15.19
N SER A 14 5.86 -18.43 15.13
CA SER A 14 6.16 -19.72 14.48
C SER A 14 6.46 -19.52 12.99
N LEU A 15 7.12 -20.49 12.36
CA LEU A 15 7.42 -20.42 10.92
C LEU A 15 6.13 -20.26 10.09
N ASP A 16 5.07 -20.99 10.43
CA ASP A 16 3.79 -20.92 9.72
C ASP A 16 3.14 -19.53 9.85
N GLN A 17 3.11 -18.97 11.06
CA GLN A 17 2.61 -17.60 11.29
C GLN A 17 3.43 -16.56 10.52
N ARG A 18 4.75 -16.79 10.34
CA ARG A 18 5.59 -15.91 9.53
C ARG A 18 5.19 -15.96 8.08
N MET A 19 5.05 -17.18 7.54
CA MET A 19 4.72 -17.40 6.14
C MET A 19 3.34 -16.88 5.79
N GLU A 20 2.34 -17.13 6.64
CA GLU A 20 0.97 -16.64 6.46
C GLU A 20 0.93 -15.10 6.46
N ALA A 21 1.61 -14.46 7.41
CA ALA A 21 1.69 -13.00 7.46
C ALA A 21 2.42 -12.40 6.24
N LEU A 22 3.47 -13.07 5.74
CA LEU A 22 4.16 -12.67 4.52
C LEU A 22 3.26 -12.80 3.29
N GLN A 23 2.50 -13.89 3.20
CA GLN A 23 1.56 -14.13 2.11
C GLN A 23 0.49 -13.03 2.08
N ARG A 24 -0.18 -12.77 3.21
CA ARG A 24 -1.17 -11.68 3.32
C ARG A 24 -0.59 -10.32 2.92
N ALA A 25 0.63 -10.02 3.35
CA ALA A 25 1.30 -8.78 2.98
C ALA A 25 1.59 -8.71 1.46
N ASN A 26 1.98 -9.81 0.84
CA ASN A 26 2.21 -9.88 -0.60
C ASN A 26 0.91 -9.73 -1.40
N ASP A 27 -0.18 -10.34 -0.95
CA ASP A 27 -1.48 -10.21 -1.61
C ASP A 27 -1.92 -8.75 -1.68
N VAL A 28 -1.77 -8.00 -0.58
CA VAL A 28 -2.03 -6.57 -0.54
C VAL A 28 -1.12 -5.79 -1.50
N ARG A 29 0.18 -6.11 -1.55
CA ARG A 29 1.13 -5.45 -2.48
C ARG A 29 0.77 -5.68 -3.94
N VAL A 30 0.41 -6.91 -4.30
CA VAL A 30 0.01 -7.28 -5.67
C VAL A 30 -1.27 -6.55 -6.07
N ARG A 31 -2.28 -6.52 -5.20
CA ARG A 31 -3.54 -5.79 -5.45
C ARG A 31 -3.30 -4.29 -5.62
N ARG A 32 -2.45 -3.67 -4.79
CA ARG A 32 -2.03 -2.27 -4.96
C ARG A 32 -1.31 -2.03 -6.28
N ALA A 33 -0.41 -2.93 -6.68
CA ALA A 33 0.29 -2.82 -7.95
C ALA A 33 -0.65 -2.98 -9.16
N GLN A 34 -1.68 -3.83 -9.05
CA GLN A 34 -2.73 -3.94 -10.05
C GLN A 34 -3.55 -2.66 -10.14
N LEU A 35 -4.05 -2.14 -9.01
CA LEU A 35 -4.83 -0.90 -8.99
C LEU A 35 -4.06 0.28 -9.62
N LYS A 36 -2.77 0.43 -9.33
CA LYS A 36 -1.93 1.46 -9.96
C LYS A 36 -1.84 1.29 -11.49
N ARG A 37 -1.81 0.05 -11.99
CA ARG A 37 -1.85 -0.23 -13.45
C ARG A 37 -3.21 0.14 -14.03
N ASP A 38 -4.29 -0.20 -13.34
CA ASP A 38 -5.66 0.07 -13.77
C ASP A 38 -5.95 1.58 -13.81
N LEU A 39 -5.50 2.32 -12.80
CA LEU A 39 -5.53 3.79 -12.75
C LEU A 39 -4.78 4.40 -13.93
N LYS A 40 -3.57 3.90 -14.22
CA LYS A 40 -2.77 4.37 -15.37
C LYS A 40 -3.46 4.09 -16.70
N ALA A 41 -4.17 2.97 -16.81
CA ALA A 41 -4.92 2.55 -18.00
C ALA A 41 -6.33 3.16 -18.09
N GLY A 42 -6.76 3.96 -17.09
CA GLY A 42 -8.10 4.53 -17.02
C GLY A 42 -9.22 3.52 -16.76
N GLN A 43 -8.88 2.30 -16.33
CA GLN A 43 -9.85 1.23 -16.01
C GLN A 43 -10.43 1.36 -14.60
N ALA A 44 -9.79 2.19 -13.76
CA ALA A 44 -10.28 2.57 -12.45
C ALA A 44 -10.29 4.10 -12.34
N GLN A 45 -11.26 4.66 -11.61
CA GLN A 45 -11.36 6.10 -11.39
C GLN A 45 -10.90 6.45 -9.97
N ILE A 46 -10.02 7.43 -9.83
CA ILE A 46 -9.38 7.74 -8.55
C ILE A 46 -10.35 8.33 -7.53
N ASP A 47 -11.31 9.14 -7.96
CA ASP A 47 -12.38 9.69 -7.13
C ASP A 47 -13.22 8.59 -6.46
N SER A 48 -13.59 7.54 -7.20
CA SER A 48 -14.33 6.40 -6.64
C SER A 48 -13.54 5.68 -5.53
N ILE A 49 -12.24 5.53 -5.71
CA ILE A 49 -11.34 4.87 -4.73
C ILE A 49 -11.15 5.73 -3.49
N LEU A 50 -11.16 7.07 -3.64
CA LEU A 50 -11.03 7.97 -2.49
C LEU A 50 -12.33 8.11 -1.71
N LEU A 51 -13.48 8.01 -2.39
CA LEU A 51 -14.80 8.05 -1.77
C LEU A 51 -15.13 6.76 -1.00
N ASP A 52 -14.84 5.61 -1.60
CA ASP A 52 -15.06 4.30 -0.99
C ASP A 52 -13.81 3.41 -1.16
N PRO A 53 -12.82 3.54 -0.27
CA PRO A 53 -11.54 2.87 -0.43
C PRO A 53 -11.66 1.37 -0.14
N PRO A 54 -11.25 0.49 -1.09
CA PRO A 54 -11.13 -0.93 -0.82
C PRO A 54 -10.17 -1.22 0.35
N GLU A 55 -10.44 -2.27 1.11
CA GLU A 55 -9.66 -2.60 2.32
C GLU A 55 -8.14 -2.65 2.08
N PHE A 56 -7.71 -3.22 0.95
CA PHE A 56 -6.28 -3.36 0.62
C PHE A 56 -5.58 -2.02 0.37
N VAL A 57 -6.29 -0.91 0.18
CA VAL A 57 -5.73 0.46 0.08
C VAL A 57 -6.05 1.37 1.26
N SER A 58 -6.80 0.90 2.26
CA SER A 58 -7.14 1.67 3.47
C SER A 58 -5.92 2.32 4.15
N THR A 59 -4.77 1.62 4.14
CA THR A 59 -3.50 2.10 4.71
C THR A 59 -2.49 2.56 3.65
N ALA A 60 -2.88 2.62 2.38
CA ALA A 60 -2.03 3.15 1.31
C ALA A 60 -1.93 4.67 1.41
N LYS A 61 -0.78 5.24 1.06
CA LYS A 61 -0.67 6.69 0.92
C LYS A 61 -1.46 7.12 -0.31
N VAL A 62 -2.36 8.08 -0.13
CA VAL A 62 -3.13 8.70 -1.23
C VAL A 62 -2.20 9.24 -2.32
N PHE A 63 -1.09 9.87 -1.92
CA PHE A 63 -0.06 10.38 -2.82
C PHE A 63 0.46 9.32 -3.81
N ASP A 64 0.67 8.08 -3.35
CA ASP A 64 1.19 7.00 -4.21
C ASP A 64 0.15 6.54 -5.24
N MET A 65 -1.14 6.69 -4.94
CA MET A 65 -2.24 6.38 -5.87
C MET A 65 -2.40 7.50 -6.90
N LEU A 66 -2.35 8.76 -6.45
CA LEU A 66 -2.42 9.92 -7.34
C LEU A 66 -1.27 9.92 -8.35
N MET A 67 -0.06 9.57 -7.93
CA MET A 67 1.11 9.41 -8.82
C MET A 67 0.94 8.36 -9.92
N ALA A 68 -0.03 7.44 -9.81
CA ALA A 68 -0.34 6.46 -10.85
C ALA A 68 -1.37 6.97 -11.88
N VAL A 69 -2.10 8.04 -11.55
CA VAL A 69 -3.12 8.62 -12.43
C VAL A 69 -2.45 9.47 -13.52
N PRO A 70 -2.83 9.32 -14.81
CA PRO A 70 -2.28 10.15 -15.87
C PRO A 70 -2.46 11.65 -15.57
N LYS A 71 -1.44 12.44 -15.89
CA LYS A 71 -1.38 13.90 -15.64
C LYS A 71 -1.18 14.34 -14.17
N PHE A 72 -1.13 13.41 -13.22
CA PHE A 72 -0.77 13.68 -11.83
C PHE A 72 0.69 13.28 -11.59
N GLY A 73 1.56 14.28 -11.54
CA GLY A 73 2.97 14.11 -11.16
C GLY A 73 3.21 14.59 -9.73
N ARG A 74 4.48 14.59 -9.28
CA ARG A 74 4.87 14.95 -7.90
C ARG A 74 4.32 16.28 -7.37
N VAL A 75 4.05 17.23 -8.25
CA VAL A 75 3.54 18.57 -7.89
C VAL A 75 2.01 18.60 -7.78
N LYS A 76 1.31 17.72 -8.50
CA LYS A 76 -0.16 17.69 -8.56
C LYS A 76 -0.78 16.61 -7.68
N ALA A 77 0.03 15.69 -7.18
CA ALA A 77 -0.36 14.56 -6.33
C ALA A 77 -0.30 14.92 -4.85
#